data_AF-A0A7C5LVC4-F1
#
_entry.id   AF-A0A7C5LVC4-F1
#
_cell.length_a   1.000
_cell.length_b   1.000
_cell.length_c   1.000
_cell.angle_alpha   90.00
_cell.angle_beta   90.00
_cell.angle_gamma   90.00
#
_symmetry.space_group_name_H-M   'P 1'
#
loop_
_entity.id
_entity.type
_entity.pdbx_description
1 polymer ?
#
loop_
_entity_poly.entity_id
_entity_poly.type
_entity_poly.pdbx_seq_one_letter_code
_entity_poly.pdbx_strand_id
1 'polypeptide(L)'
;MKYLTGWIAAVALIGCQSHQEGVTKADFARKAVIEATIGDIQDAIKTNKTSCLDVVNAYIERIETYDQSTGLNAITYKNFDAARQKAGAADAMIIDKKPLPKLFCVPMLVKDNMDVKGLPTTAGSKML
;
A
#
# COMPACT_ATOMS: atom_id res chain seq x y z
N MET A 1 35.72 -23.07 58.38
CA MET A 1 34.47 -23.52 57.71
C MET A 1 33.47 -22.37 57.83
N LYS A 2 33.39 -21.51 56.82
CA LYS A 2 32.49 -21.52 55.65
C LYS A 2 31.19 -20.72 55.92
N TYR A 3 31.20 -19.49 55.41
CA TYR A 3 30.15 -18.71 54.72
C TYR A 3 28.69 -18.80 55.21
N LEU A 4 28.14 -17.64 55.61
CA LEU A 4 26.71 -17.34 55.46
C LEU A 4 26.58 -15.99 54.75
N THR A 5 26.48 -16.04 53.42
CA THR A 5 26.19 -14.91 52.55
C THR A 5 24.68 -14.68 52.52
N GLY A 6 24.25 -13.48 52.89
CA GLY A 6 22.86 -13.04 52.80
C GLY A 6 22.43 -12.91 51.34
N TRP A 7 21.29 -13.52 51.01
CA TRP A 7 20.64 -13.37 49.72
C TRP A 7 19.65 -12.19 49.81
N ILE A 8 20.01 -11.05 49.22
CA ILE A 8 19.06 -9.99 48.92
C ILE A 8 18.33 -10.41 47.64
N ALA A 9 17.07 -10.82 47.79
CA ALA A 9 16.21 -11.08 46.64
C ALA A 9 15.88 -9.76 45.95
N ALA A 10 16.50 -9.49 44.81
CA ALA A 10 16.11 -8.42 43.91
C ALA A 10 14.77 -8.81 43.27
N VAL A 11 13.68 -8.19 43.73
CA VAL A 11 12.38 -8.27 43.07
C VAL A 11 12.48 -7.51 41.75
N ALA A 12 12.66 -8.25 40.66
CA ALA A 12 12.55 -7.70 39.31
C ALA A 12 11.09 -7.28 39.10
N LEU A 13 10.85 -5.96 39.13
CA LEU A 13 9.63 -5.36 38.59
C LEU A 13 9.62 -5.66 37.09
N ILE A 14 8.95 -6.74 36.71
CA ILE A 14 8.55 -7.00 35.33
C ILE A 14 7.51 -5.93 34.99
N GLY A 15 8.00 -4.78 34.53
CA GLY A 15 7.16 -3.76 33.92
C GLY A 15 6.49 -4.37 32.71
N CYS A 16 5.17 -4.50 32.75
CA CYS A 16 4.36 -4.85 31.60
C CYS A 16 4.46 -3.69 30.60
N GLN A 17 5.46 -3.74 29.72
CA GLN A 17 5.50 -2.85 28.56
C GLN A 17 4.45 -3.36 27.58
N SER A 18 3.28 -2.73 27.58
CA SER A 18 2.32 -2.89 26.51
C SER A 18 2.99 -2.44 25.21
N HIS A 19 3.38 -3.38 24.36
CA HIS A 19 3.73 -3.09 22.97
C HIS A 19 2.47 -2.54 22.28
N GLN A 20 2.38 -1.22 22.14
CA GLN A 20 1.47 -0.61 21.19
C GLN A 20 2.14 -0.71 19.81
N GLU A 21 1.79 -1.72 19.03
CA GLU A 21 2.14 -1.76 17.61
C GLU A 21 1.45 -0.58 16.91
N GLY A 22 2.22 0.44 16.52
CA GLY A 22 1.70 1.56 15.75
C GLY A 22 1.25 1.08 14.37
N VAL A 23 0.04 1.44 13.95
CA VAL A 23 -0.48 1.14 12.61
C VAL A 23 0.43 1.78 11.56
N THR A 24 1.00 0.98 10.65
CA THR A 24 1.86 1.51 9.59
C THR A 24 1.04 2.17 8.48
N LYS A 25 1.69 3.01 7.66
CA LYS A 25 1.05 3.61 6.47
C LYS A 25 0.50 2.57 5.48
N ALA A 26 1.19 1.44 5.37
CA ALA A 26 0.76 0.31 4.55
C ALA A 26 -0.47 -0.39 5.15
N ASP A 27 -0.53 -0.57 6.47
CA ASP A 27 -1.71 -1.12 7.15
C ASP A 27 -2.92 -0.22 6.99
N PHE A 28 -2.71 1.10 7.06
CA PHE A 28 -3.75 2.07 6.77
C PHE A 28 -4.22 1.95 5.31
N ALA A 29 -3.29 1.93 4.35
CA ALA A 29 -3.61 1.82 2.92
C ALA A 29 -4.45 0.57 2.60
N ARG A 30 -4.05 -0.60 3.12
CA ARG A 30 -4.77 -1.87 2.90
C ARG A 30 -6.24 -1.81 3.31
N LYS A 31 -6.55 -1.09 4.40
CA LYS A 31 -7.92 -0.88 4.84
C LYS A 31 -8.62 0.21 4.02
N ALA A 32 -7.91 1.31 3.74
CA ALA A 32 -8.46 2.48 3.09
C ALA A 32 -8.88 2.24 1.64
N VAL A 33 -8.24 1.34 0.88
CA VAL A 33 -8.57 1.11 -0.54
C VAL A 33 -9.91 0.42 -0.80
N ILE A 34 -10.68 0.10 0.24
CA ILE A 34 -12.00 -0.54 0.13
C ILE A 34 -13.08 0.54 0.25
N GLU A 35 -13.83 0.76 -0.84
CA GLU A 35 -14.95 1.73 -0.90
C GLU A 35 -14.57 3.19 -0.57
N ALA A 36 -13.29 3.54 -0.56
CA ALA A 36 -12.86 4.93 -0.41
C ALA A 36 -13.10 5.73 -1.69
N THR A 37 -13.49 6.99 -1.52
CA THR A 37 -13.52 7.95 -2.61
C THR A 37 -12.11 8.41 -2.97
N ILE A 38 -11.96 9.02 -4.14
CA ILE A 38 -10.70 9.68 -4.52
C ILE A 38 -10.30 10.73 -3.48
N GLY A 39 -11.27 11.49 -2.95
CA GLY A 39 -11.04 12.50 -1.92
C GLY A 39 -10.46 11.91 -0.65
N ASP A 40 -11.02 10.80 -0.15
CA ASP A 40 -10.56 10.13 1.07
C ASP A 40 -9.09 9.71 0.96
N ILE A 41 -8.70 9.12 -0.17
CA ILE A 41 -7.33 8.69 -0.43
C ILE A 41 -6.40 9.91 -0.53
N GLN A 42 -6.79 10.93 -1.30
CA GLN A 42 -5.96 12.13 -1.47
C GLN A 42 -5.77 12.87 -0.15
N ASP A 43 -6.80 12.95 0.69
CA ASP A 43 -6.71 13.60 2.00
C ASP A 43 -5.90 12.76 3.00
N ALA A 44 -6.01 11.43 2.97
CA ALA A 44 -5.14 10.55 3.75
C ALA A 44 -3.65 10.73 3.40
N ILE A 45 -3.34 10.90 2.11
CA ILE A 45 -1.98 11.17 1.64
C ILE A 45 -1.51 12.55 2.09
N LYS A 46 -2.31 13.60 1.88
CA LYS A 46 -1.97 14.98 2.30
C LYS A 46 -1.76 15.12 3.80
N THR A 47 -2.53 14.36 4.59
CA THR A 47 -2.41 14.31 6.06
C THR A 47 -1.39 13.30 6.55
N ASN A 48 -0.58 12.73 5.64
CA ASN A 48 0.51 11.80 5.93
C ASN A 48 0.09 10.49 6.64
N LYS A 49 -1.20 10.12 6.58
CA LYS A 49 -1.70 8.82 7.07
C LYS A 49 -1.27 7.66 6.20
N THR A 50 -1.00 7.93 4.92
CA THR A 50 -0.47 6.95 3.97
C THR A 50 0.41 7.65 2.91
N SER A 51 0.94 6.89 1.96
CA SER A 51 1.64 7.39 0.77
C SER A 51 0.95 6.89 -0.50
N CYS A 52 1.22 7.52 -1.65
CA CYS A 52 0.70 7.03 -2.90
C CYS A 52 1.25 5.64 -3.26
N LEU A 53 2.53 5.39 -2.96
CA LEU A 53 3.13 4.09 -3.14
C LEU A 53 2.44 3.00 -2.30
N ASP A 54 2.11 3.30 -1.05
CA ASP A 54 1.37 2.37 -0.18
C ASP A 54 -0.03 2.08 -0.72
N VAL A 55 -0.73 3.09 -1.24
CA VAL A 55 -2.06 2.93 -1.87
C VAL A 55 -1.97 2.03 -3.12
N VAL A 56 -1.00 2.26 -4.00
CA VAL A 56 -0.80 1.41 -5.18
C VAL A 56 -0.45 -0.02 -4.80
N ASN A 57 0.44 -0.21 -3.82
CA ASN A 57 0.79 -1.54 -3.34
C ASN A 57 -0.40 -2.25 -2.70
N ALA A 58 -1.27 -1.55 -1.98
CA ALA A 58 -2.49 -2.13 -1.42
C ALA A 58 -3.46 -2.64 -2.51
N TYR A 59 -3.59 -1.93 -3.64
CA TYR A 59 -4.36 -2.44 -4.79
C TYR A 59 -3.69 -3.63 -5.48
N ILE A 60 -2.36 -3.59 -5.67
CA ILE A 60 -1.60 -4.71 -6.24
C ILE A 60 -1.78 -5.96 -5.38
N GLU A 61 -1.63 -5.83 -4.06
CA GLU A 61 -1.81 -6.92 -3.11
C GLU A 61 -3.22 -7.52 -3.19
N ARG A 62 -4.27 -6.69 -3.30
CA ARG A 62 -5.64 -7.16 -3.52
C ARG A 62 -5.79 -7.91 -4.83
N ILE A 63 -5.22 -7.40 -5.92
CA ILE A 63 -5.26 -8.08 -7.22
C ILE A 63 -4.57 -9.44 -7.12
N GLU A 64 -3.37 -9.50 -6.56
CA GLU A 64 -2.61 -10.75 -6.42
C GLU A 64 -3.30 -11.75 -5.49
N THR A 65 -3.95 -11.25 -4.44
CA THR A 65 -4.67 -12.09 -3.47
C THR A 65 -5.96 -12.67 -4.05
N TYR A 66 -6.74 -11.89 -4.80
CA TYR A 66 -8.11 -12.27 -5.17
C TYR A 66 -8.29 -12.63 -6.65
N ASP A 67 -7.64 -11.93 -7.58
CA ASP A 67 -8.04 -11.95 -9.00
C ASP A 67 -8.08 -13.37 -9.60
N GLN A 68 -6.99 -14.12 -9.40
CA GLN A 68 -6.86 -15.48 -9.94
C GLN A 68 -7.37 -16.54 -8.96
N SER A 69 -7.11 -16.39 -7.66
CA SER A 69 -7.48 -17.36 -6.63
C SER A 69 -8.99 -17.55 -6.50
N THR A 70 -9.77 -16.51 -6.80
CA THR A 70 -11.24 -16.53 -6.74
C THR A 70 -11.90 -16.70 -8.12
N GLY A 71 -11.11 -16.75 -9.19
CA GLY A 71 -11.63 -16.86 -10.56
C GLY A 71 -12.26 -15.58 -11.12
N LEU A 72 -12.04 -14.41 -10.51
CA LEU A 72 -12.52 -13.12 -11.01
C LEU A 72 -11.95 -12.80 -12.39
N ASN A 73 -10.65 -13.04 -12.57
CA ASN A 73 -9.94 -12.83 -13.84
C ASN A 73 -10.21 -11.45 -14.49
N ALA A 74 -10.19 -10.41 -13.67
CA ALA A 74 -10.47 -9.03 -14.07
C ALA A 74 -9.24 -8.33 -14.70
N ILE A 75 -8.02 -8.78 -14.41
CA ILE A 75 -6.78 -8.15 -14.88
C ILE A 75 -6.13 -8.98 -16.00
N THR A 76 -6.29 -8.55 -17.24
CA THR A 76 -5.74 -9.25 -18.42
C THR A 76 -4.26 -9.00 -18.64
N TYR A 77 -3.74 -7.84 -18.20
CA TYR A 77 -2.32 -7.50 -18.27
C TYR A 77 -1.89 -6.66 -17.05
N LYS A 78 -0.73 -6.96 -16.47
CA LYS A 78 -0.21 -6.30 -15.27
C LYS A 78 0.85 -5.27 -15.65
N ASN A 79 0.67 -4.02 -15.25
CA ASN A 79 1.65 -2.94 -15.40
C ASN A 79 2.08 -2.36 -14.04
N PHE A 80 2.38 -3.25 -13.09
CA PHE A 80 2.56 -2.91 -11.68
C PHE A 80 3.80 -2.05 -11.43
N ASP A 81 4.89 -2.29 -12.14
CA ASP A 81 6.12 -1.53 -11.92
C ASP A 81 5.99 -0.09 -12.43
N ALA A 82 5.35 0.14 -13.57
CA ALA A 82 5.06 1.50 -14.03
C ALA A 82 4.07 2.21 -13.09
N ALA A 83 3.09 1.48 -12.52
CA ALA A 83 2.18 2.03 -11.52
C ALA A 83 2.94 2.48 -10.25
N ARG A 84 3.85 1.64 -9.73
CA ARG A 84 4.73 1.98 -8.60
C ARG A 84 5.62 3.18 -8.88
N GLN A 85 6.23 3.24 -10.07
CA GLN A 85 7.06 4.39 -10.47
C GLN A 85 6.26 5.70 -10.50
N LYS A 86 5.05 5.69 -11.07
CA LYS A 86 4.16 6.87 -11.07
C LYS A 86 3.72 7.27 -9.66
N ALA A 87 3.48 6.30 -8.78
CA ALA A 87 3.15 6.56 -7.39
C ALA A 87 4.30 7.26 -6.64
N GLY A 88 5.52 6.74 -6.79
CA GLY A 88 6.73 7.35 -6.21
C GLY A 88 6.97 8.77 -6.72
N ALA A 89 6.68 9.05 -7.99
CA ALA A 89 6.76 10.40 -8.54
C ALA A 89 5.72 11.36 -7.88
N ALA A 90 4.50 10.89 -7.61
CA ALA A 90 3.50 11.67 -6.89
C ALA A 90 3.93 11.94 -5.44
N ASP A 91 4.49 10.94 -4.76
CA ASP A 91 5.04 11.10 -3.41
C ASP A 91 6.19 12.12 -3.36
N ALA A 92 7.09 12.09 -4.36
CA ALA A 92 8.16 13.07 -4.50
C ALA A 92 7.61 14.50 -4.70
N MET A 93 6.53 14.68 -5.48
CA MET A 93 5.90 16.00 -5.64
C MET A 93 5.34 16.54 -4.32
N ILE A 94 4.82 15.68 -3.44
CA ILE A 94 4.33 16.07 -2.11
C ILE A 94 5.50 16.54 -1.23
N ILE A 95 6.59 15.76 -1.19
CA ILE A 95 7.79 16.09 -0.42
C ILE A 95 8.38 17.42 -0.88
N ASP A 96 8.47 17.62 -2.20
CA ASP A 96 8.99 18.84 -2.82
C ASP A 96 8.01 20.04 -2.75
N LYS A 97 6.81 19.87 -2.16
CA LYS A 97 5.74 20.87 -2.11
C LYS A 97 5.36 21.43 -3.50
N LYS A 98 5.44 20.59 -4.53
CA LYS A 98 5.04 20.94 -5.90
C LYS A 98 3.50 20.92 -6.04
N PRO A 99 2.92 21.72 -6.96
CA PRO A 99 1.51 21.64 -7.27
C PRO A 99 1.11 20.22 -7.70
N LEU A 100 0.10 19.64 -7.04
CA LEU A 100 -0.40 18.30 -7.37
C LEU A 100 -1.47 18.37 -8.47
N PRO A 101 -1.43 17.48 -9.48
CA PRO A 101 -2.52 17.32 -10.44
C PRO A 101 -3.84 16.97 -9.73
N LYS A 102 -5.00 17.35 -10.29
CA LYS A 102 -6.32 17.09 -9.67
C LYS A 102 -6.55 15.60 -9.37
N LEU A 103 -6.06 14.71 -10.24
CA LEU A 103 -6.17 13.25 -10.09
C LEU A 103 -4.84 12.61 -9.64
N PHE A 104 -4.04 13.32 -8.83
CA PHE A 104 -2.85 12.70 -8.24
C PHE A 104 -3.28 11.47 -7.42
N CYS A 105 -2.47 10.43 -7.49
CA CYS A 105 -2.70 9.15 -6.80
C CYS A 105 -4.09 8.52 -7.02
N VAL A 106 -4.54 8.46 -8.28
CA VAL A 106 -5.74 7.70 -8.66
C VAL A 106 -5.30 6.52 -9.55
N PRO A 107 -5.07 5.32 -8.98
CA PRO A 107 -4.82 4.13 -9.77
C PRO A 107 -6.05 3.77 -10.60
N MET A 108 -5.86 3.41 -11.86
CA MET A 108 -6.96 3.09 -12.77
C MET A 108 -6.62 1.84 -13.58
N LEU A 109 -7.66 1.09 -13.91
CA LEU A 109 -7.61 0.04 -14.92
C LEU A 109 -8.11 0.61 -16.25
N VAL A 110 -7.53 0.11 -17.34
CA VAL A 110 -7.90 0.47 -18.70
C VAL A 110 -8.41 -0.79 -19.38
N LYS A 111 -9.59 -0.71 -20.01
CA LYS A 111 -10.14 -1.83 -20.76
C LYS A 111 -9.21 -2.17 -21.92
N ASP A 112 -8.97 -3.47 -22.14
CA ASP A 112 -8.03 -4.02 -23.15
C ASP A 112 -8.44 -3.80 -24.62
N ASN A 113 -9.42 -2.93 -24.86
CA ASN A 113 -9.76 -2.42 -26.19
C ASN A 113 -9.37 -0.94 -26.37
N MET A 114 -8.55 -0.40 -25.45
CA MET A 114 -8.01 0.95 -25.49
C MET A 114 -6.49 0.87 -25.41
N ASP A 115 -5.82 1.60 -26.30
CA ASP A 115 -4.36 1.57 -26.39
C ASP A 115 -3.70 2.23 -25.18
N VAL A 116 -2.75 1.50 -24.59
CA VAL A 116 -1.82 2.02 -23.59
C VAL A 116 -0.41 1.80 -24.12
N LYS A 117 0.34 2.88 -24.30
CA LYS A 117 1.69 2.83 -24.85
C LYS A 117 2.56 1.79 -24.11
N GLY A 118 3.09 0.83 -24.86
CA GLY A 118 3.98 -0.22 -24.36
C GLY A 118 3.29 -1.47 -23.80
N LEU A 119 1.96 -1.52 -23.79
CA LEU A 119 1.18 -2.70 -23.43
C LEU A 119 0.48 -3.27 -24.67
N PRO A 120 0.19 -4.58 -24.73
CA PRO A 120 -0.68 -5.13 -25.75
C PRO A 120 -2.12 -4.60 -25.63
N THR A 121 -2.82 -4.55 -26.76
CA THR A 121 -4.26 -4.30 -26.85
C THR A 121 -4.89 -5.51 -27.54
N THR A 122 -5.35 -6.49 -26.79
CA THR A 122 -5.82 -7.77 -27.38
C THR A 122 -7.31 -7.76 -27.72
N ALA A 123 -8.07 -6.80 -27.16
CA ALA A 123 -9.52 -6.79 -27.19
C ALA A 123 -10.16 -8.13 -26.78
N GLY A 124 -9.47 -8.92 -25.94
CA GLY A 124 -9.87 -10.28 -25.55
C GLY A 124 -9.69 -11.36 -26.64
N SER A 125 -8.96 -11.07 -27.72
CA SER A 125 -8.71 -12.00 -28.83
C SER A 125 -7.29 -12.53 -28.80
N LYS A 126 -7.11 -13.81 -29.15
CA LYS A 126 -5.77 -14.43 -29.29
C LYS A 126 -5.05 -14.05 -30.59
N MET A 127 -5.74 -13.40 -31.52
CA MET A 127 -5.17 -12.99 -32.82
C MET A 127 -4.41 -11.66 -32.75
N LEU A 128 -4.63 -10.88 -31.68
CA LEU A 128 -4.06 -9.56 -31.44
C LEU A 128 -3.04 -9.65 -30.30
#